data_AF-A0AB35FZ57-F1
#
_entry.id   AF-A0AB35FZ57-F1
#
_cell.length_a   1.000
_cell.length_b   1.000
_cell.length_c   1.000
_cell.angle_alpha   90.00
_cell.angle_beta   90.00
_cell.angle_gamma   90.00
#
_symmetry.space_group_name_H-M   'P 1'
#
loop_
_entity.id
_entity.type
_entity.pdbx_description
1 polymer ?
#
loop_
_entity_poly.entity_id
_entity_poly.type
_entity_poly.pdbx_seq_one_letter_code
_entity_poly.pdbx_strand_id
1 'polypeptide(L)' 'MQSIKLPDNIPSLSFISTLNVNDYLNFGNPYFNMSKNSVAVKMNGHHFLHWIHPQIMSSIMINFIRSTRISSE' A
#
# COMPACT_ATOMS: atom_id res chain seq x y z
N MET A 1 3.66 -18.82 -8.38
CA MET A 1 2.46 -18.07 -7.92
C MET A 1 2.17 -16.98 -8.92
N GLN A 2 0.94 -16.88 -9.42
CA GLN A 2 0.55 -15.81 -10.34
C GLN A 2 0.40 -14.52 -9.52
N SER A 3 1.22 -13.50 -9.80
CA SER A 3 1.12 -12.22 -9.09
C SER A 3 -0.17 -11.53 -9.49
N ILE A 4 -1.07 -11.26 -8.54
CA ILE A 4 -2.26 -10.45 -8.80
C ILE A 4 -1.81 -9.00 -8.91
N LYS A 5 -1.72 -8.48 -10.14
CA LYS A 5 -1.43 -7.07 -10.42
C LYS A 5 -2.76 -6.38 -10.72
N LEU A 6 -3.09 -5.29 -10.03
CA LEU A 6 -4.24 -4.47 -10.45
C LEU A 6 -3.91 -3.78 -11.78
N PRO A 7 -4.92 -3.49 -12.63
CA PRO A 7 -4.76 -2.64 -13.79
C PRO A 7 -4.03 -1.32 -13.46
N ASP A 8 -3.21 -0.85 -14.39
CA ASP A 8 -2.40 0.36 -14.16
C ASP A 8 -3.27 1.62 -13.99
N ASN A 9 -4.53 1.63 -14.45
CA ASN A 9 -5.46 2.74 -14.27
C ASN A 9 -6.17 2.76 -12.91
N ILE A 10 -5.95 1.76 -12.04
CA ILE A 10 -6.52 1.74 -10.69
C ILE A 10 -5.44 2.19 -9.71
N PRO A 11 -5.56 3.38 -9.12
CA PRO A 11 -4.65 3.80 -8.08
C PRO A 11 -4.84 2.92 -6.85
N SER A 12 -3.75 2.50 -6.22
CA SER A 12 -3.80 1.69 -4.99
C SER A 12 -2.78 2.13 -3.96
N LEU A 13 -3.10 1.88 -2.69
CA LEU A 13 -2.25 2.20 -1.55
C LEU A 13 -2.07 0.94 -0.68
N SER A 14 -0.82 0.57 -0.43
CA SER A 14 -0.46 -0.59 0.39
C SER A 14 0.42 -0.16 1.56
N PHE A 15 0.04 -0.57 2.77
CA PHE A 15 0.88 -0.41 3.96
C PHE A 15 1.60 -1.71 4.27
N ILE A 16 2.91 -1.63 4.47
CA ILE A 16 3.79 -2.79 4.56
C ILE A 16 4.62 -2.70 5.83
N SER A 17 4.59 -3.77 6.63
CA SER A 17 5.47 -3.92 7.79
C SER A 17 6.92 -4.04 7.32
N THR A 18 7.83 -3.26 7.91
CA THR A 18 9.27 -3.37 7.63
C THR A 18 9.84 -4.74 7.97
N LEU A 19 9.24 -5.44 8.95
CA LEU A 19 9.70 -6.75 9.42
C LEU A 19 9.33 -7.89 8.45
N ASN A 20 8.35 -7.66 7.58
CA ASN A 20 7.85 -8.68 6.66
C ASN A 20 7.96 -8.25 5.19
N VAL A 21 8.73 -7.20 4.86
CA VAL A 21 8.89 -6.71 3.47
C VAL A 21 9.32 -7.84 2.53
N ASN A 22 10.32 -8.62 2.92
CA ASN A 22 10.83 -9.71 2.08
C ASN A 22 9.80 -10.83 1.93
N ASP A 23 9.05 -11.14 2.98
CA ASP A 23 7.98 -12.14 2.92
C ASP A 23 6.87 -11.67 1.99
N TYR A 24 6.49 -10.39 2.06
CA TYR A 24 5.47 -9.80 1.20
C TYR A 24 5.87 -9.76 -0.27
N LEU A 25 7.15 -9.51 -0.58
CA LEU A 25 7.68 -9.53 -1.94
C LEU A 25 7.73 -10.94 -2.53
N ASN A 26 8.11 -11.94 -1.72
CA ASN A 26 8.40 -13.29 -2.21
C ASN A 26 7.19 -14.23 -2.16
N PHE A 27 6.33 -14.11 -1.15
CA PHE A 27 5.20 -15.01 -0.93
C PHE A 27 3.87 -14.45 -1.43
N GLY A 28 3.93 -13.41 -2.27
CA GLY A 28 2.79 -12.94 -3.05
C GLY A 28 1.62 -12.56 -2.17
N ASN A 29 1.85 -11.71 -1.18
CA ASN A 29 0.72 -11.13 -0.48
C ASN A 29 -0.17 -10.42 -1.52
N PRO A 30 -1.45 -10.80 -1.65
CA PRO A 30 -2.36 -10.18 -2.60
C PRO A 30 -2.52 -8.67 -2.41
N TYR A 31 -2.11 -8.13 -1.26
CA TYR A 31 -2.10 -6.69 -0.97
C TYR A 31 -0.88 -5.95 -1.53
N PHE A 32 0.17 -6.65 -1.99
CA PHE A 32 1.33 -6.01 -2.63
C PHE A 32 1.10 -5.90 -4.14
N ASN A 33 0.65 -4.73 -4.57
CA ASN A 33 0.39 -4.45 -5.97
C ASN A 33 1.56 -3.70 -6.62
N MET A 34 2.11 -4.27 -7.69
CA MET A 34 3.20 -3.67 -8.51
C MET A 34 2.69 -2.85 -9.70
N SER A 35 1.43 -2.41 -9.67
CA SER A 35 0.89 -1.42 -10.61
C SER A 35 1.71 -0.13 -10.58
N LYS A 36 1.84 0.53 -11.74
CA LYS A 36 2.56 1.82 -11.84
C LYS A 36 1.92 2.91 -10.98
N ASN A 37 0.60 2.81 -10.76
CA ASN A 37 -0.17 3.75 -9.95
C ASN A 37 -0.41 3.22 -8.52
N SER A 38 0.41 2.27 -8.07
CA SER A 38 0.42 1.77 -6.70
C SER A 38 1.44 2.52 -5.85
N VAL A 39 1.02 2.96 -4.67
CA VAL A 39 1.90 3.56 -3.66
C VAL A 39 2.10 2.58 -2.52
N ALA A 40 3.35 2.24 -2.24
CA ALA A 40 3.72 1.37 -1.12
C ALA A 40 4.37 2.19 0.00
N VAL A 41 3.78 2.14 1.19
CA VAL A 41 4.32 2.79 2.38
C VAL A 41 4.85 1.72 3.33
N LYS A 42 6.15 1.78 3.61
CA LYS A 42 6.80 0.91 4.59
C LYS A 42 6.76 1.57 5.96
N MET A 43 6.27 0.84 6.96
CA MET A 43 6.12 1.34 8.33
C MET A 43 6.72 0.36 9.32
N ASN A 44 7.34 0.88 10.37
CA ASN A 44 7.93 0.05 11.41
C ASN A 44 6.84 -0.62 12.26
N GLY A 45 6.86 -1.95 12.36
CA GLY A 45 5.89 -2.73 13.12
C GLY A 45 5.69 -4.10 12.49
N HIS A 46 5.11 -5.06 13.24
CA HIS A 46 5.03 -6.45 12.80
C HIS A 46 3.81 -6.73 11.92
N HIS A 47 2.59 -6.59 12.45
CA HIS A 47 1.35 -6.96 11.72
C HIS A 47 0.28 -5.87 11.80
N PHE A 48 -0.06 -5.41 13.01
CA PHE A 48 -1.13 -4.45 13.23
C PHE A 48 -0.66 -3.00 13.13
N LEU A 49 -0.16 -2.60 11.96
CA LEU A 49 0.34 -1.24 11.72
C LEU A 49 -0.71 -0.16 12.04
N HIS A 50 -1.99 -0.45 11.84
CA HIS A 50 -3.10 0.46 12.16
C HIS A 50 -3.29 0.70 13.65
N TRP A 51 -2.88 -0.22 14.51
CA TRP A 51 -2.87 0.01 15.96
C TRP A 51 -1.63 0.77 16.41
N ILE A 52 -0.50 0.58 15.73
CA ILE A 52 0.77 1.23 16.10
C ILE A 52 0.81 2.68 15.60
N HIS A 53 0.34 2.92 14.37
CA HIS A 53 0.48 4.21 13.68
C HIS A 53 -0.84 4.76 13.12
N PRO A 54 -1.94 4.82 13.90
CA PRO A 54 -3.27 5.16 13.38
C PRO A 54 -3.32 6.54 12.74
N GLN A 55 -2.70 7.55 13.36
CA GLN A 55 -2.72 8.94 12.89
C GLN A 55 -1.92 9.13 11.59
N ILE A 56 -0.76 8.48 11.50
CA ILE A 56 0.10 8.52 10.30
C ILE A 56 -0.60 7.84 9.13
N MET A 57 -1.15 6.64 9.36
CA MET A 57 -1.90 5.92 8.32
C MET A 57 -3.11 6.73 7.83
N SER A 58 -3.87 7.33 8.76
CA SER A 58 -5.00 8.21 8.42
C SER A 58 -4.58 9.37 7.51
N SER A 59 -3.50 10.06 7.87
CA SER A 59 -2.98 11.20 7.10
C SER A 59 -2.56 10.79 5.69
N ILE A 60 -1.89 9.65 5.56
CA ILE A 60 -1.47 9.11 4.26
C ILE A 60 -2.69 8.72 3.40
N MET A 61 -3.69 8.07 3.99
CA MET A 61 -4.93 7.71 3.28
C MET A 61 -5.65 8.95 2.74
N ILE A 62 -5.77 10.01 3.55
CA ILE A 62 -6.39 11.27 3.13
C ILE A 62 -5.62 11.89 1.95
N ASN A 63 -4.29 11.96 2.04
CA ASN A 63 -3.46 12.52 0.98
C ASN A 63 -3.53 11.70 -0.31
N PHE A 64 -3.54 10.37 -0.20
CA PHE A 64 -3.71 9.48 -1.33
C PHE A 64 -5.07 9.73 -2.02
N ILE A 65 -6.18 9.76 -1.28
CA ILE A 65 -7.52 10.03 -1.83
C ILE A 65 -7.59 11.41 -2.51
N ARG A 66 -6.94 12.43 -1.94
CA ARG A 66 -6.90 13.76 -2.55
C ARG A 66 -6.14 13.75 -3.87
N SER A 67 -4.98 13.08 -3.92
CA SER A 67 -4.18 12.99 -5.14
C SER A 67 -4.89 12.27 -6.29
N THR A 68 -5.66 11.22 -5.98
CA THR A 68 -6.39 10.45 -7.01
C THR A 68 -7.59 11.18 -7.58
N ARG A 69 -8.22 12.07 -6.79
CA ARG A 69 -9.32 12.94 -7.27
C ARG A 69 -8.82 14.05 -8.18
N ILE A 70 -7.66 14.65 -7.88
CA ILE A 70 -7.07 15.70 -8.71
C ILE A 70 -6.63 15.14 -10.08
N SER A 71 -6.20 13.88 -10.16
CA SER A 71 -5.80 13.25 -11.42
C SER A 71 -6.97 12.84 -12.34
N SER A 72 -8.21 12.96 -11.89
CA SER A 72 -9.42 12.57 -12.65
C SER A 72 -10.18 13.76 -13.26
N GLU A 73 -9.70 14.99 -13.04
CA GLU A 73 -10.16 16.23 -13.70
C GLU A 73 -9.18 16.63 -14.82
#